data_AF-A0A843DCA4-F1
#
_entry.id   AF-A0A843DCA4-F1
#
_cell.length_a   1.000
_cell.length_b   1.000
_cell.length_c   1.000
_cell.angle_alpha   90.00
_cell.angle_beta   90.00
_cell.angle_gamma   90.00
#
_symmetry.space_group_name_H-M   'P 1'
#
loop_
_entity.id
_entity.type
_entity.pdbx_description
1 polymer ?
#
loop_
_entity_poly.entity_id
_entity_poly.type
_entity_poly.pdbx_seq_one_letter_code
_entity_poly.pdbx_strand_id
1 'polypeptide(L)'
;KVVANIISNPNIRFVLLCGTEVKGHLTGQSWTAMHENGVEGGKIVGSKGAIPFLENLTAEHIKRFQEQVELVNLMETEDLGQISAKIAELTARDPGAFGADPIVVQISDDEGGSEEAVAGEEEPLTGEMALITSRIKAIQMMVTDIGYRNRFASGVYGGKIEGVMIGLIISLIVFGALVGIQVI
;
A
#
# COMPACT_ATOMS: atom_id res chain seq x y z
N LYS A 1 4.50 10.31 8.44
CA LYS A 1 4.77 11.16 7.25
C LYS A 1 3.49 11.49 6.48
N VAL A 2 2.81 10.51 5.87
CA VAL A 2 1.60 10.77 5.04
C VAL A 2 0.52 11.56 5.77
N VAL A 3 0.16 11.19 7.01
CA VAL A 3 -0.83 11.93 7.81
C VAL A 3 -0.46 13.41 7.98
N ALA A 4 0.79 13.71 8.33
CA ALA A 4 1.27 15.09 8.50
C ALA A 4 1.15 15.93 7.21
N ASN A 5 1.41 15.33 6.05
CA ASN A 5 1.26 16.01 4.76
C ASN A 5 -0.21 16.22 4.39
N ILE A 6 -1.12 15.38 4.88
CA ILE A 6 -2.55 15.50 4.61
C ILE A 6 -3.16 16.60 5.48
N ILE A 7 -2.92 16.58 6.79
CA ILE A 7 -3.49 17.56 7.72
C ILE A 7 -2.91 18.98 7.56
N SER A 8 -1.78 19.12 6.85
CA SER A 8 -1.22 20.41 6.45
C SER A 8 -1.85 20.98 5.17
N ASN A 9 -2.75 20.24 4.50
CA ASN A 9 -3.50 20.74 3.35
C ASN A 9 -5.01 20.46 3.52
N PRO A 10 -5.80 21.47 3.95
CA PRO A 10 -7.24 21.33 4.15
C PRO A 10 -8.03 20.95 2.89
N ASN A 11 -7.46 21.09 1.69
CA ASN A 11 -8.10 20.70 0.43
C ASN A 11 -8.11 19.18 0.22
N ILE A 12 -7.28 18.43 0.93
CA ILE A 12 -7.26 16.97 0.82
C ILE A 12 -8.40 16.42 1.68
N ARG A 13 -9.45 15.92 1.01
CA ARG A 13 -10.68 15.40 1.64
C ARG A 13 -10.89 13.90 1.48
N PHE A 14 -10.07 13.25 0.65
CA PHE A 14 -10.15 11.82 0.37
C PHE A 14 -8.78 11.18 0.42
N VAL A 15 -8.70 9.96 0.96
CA VAL A 15 -7.53 9.10 0.90
C VAL A 15 -7.94 7.77 0.30
N LEU A 16 -7.45 7.47 -0.91
CA LEU A 16 -7.69 6.21 -1.59
C LEU A 16 -6.55 5.23 -1.25
N LEU A 17 -6.88 4.14 -0.55
CA LEU A 17 -5.98 3.02 -0.35
C LEU A 17 -6.10 2.08 -1.56
N CYS A 18 -5.01 1.88 -2.29
CA CYS A 18 -4.96 0.99 -3.46
C CYS A 18 -3.60 0.29 -3.54
N GLY A 19 -3.50 -0.70 -4.43
CA GLY A 19 -2.33 -1.56 -4.55
C GLY A 19 -2.41 -2.81 -3.69
N THR A 20 -1.41 -3.68 -3.83
CA THR A 20 -1.32 -4.92 -3.05
C THR A 20 -0.85 -4.66 -1.63
N GLU A 21 -1.46 -5.35 -0.68
CA GLU A 21 -1.13 -5.20 0.73
C GLU A 21 0.29 -5.69 1.06
N VAL A 22 0.96 -4.97 1.95
CA VAL A 22 2.31 -5.33 2.40
C VAL A 22 2.21 -6.44 3.43
N LYS A 23 2.75 -7.62 3.10
CA LYS A 23 2.76 -8.76 4.03
C LYS A 23 3.55 -8.43 5.30
N GLY A 24 3.00 -8.80 6.45
CA GLY A 24 3.58 -8.54 7.78
C GLY A 24 3.28 -7.14 8.32
N HIS A 25 3.52 -6.09 7.53
CA HIS A 25 3.21 -4.71 7.95
C HIS A 25 1.71 -4.39 7.91
N LEU A 26 0.96 -5.02 6.98
CA LEU A 26 -0.47 -4.84 6.81
C LEU A 26 -0.87 -3.35 6.83
N THR A 27 -0.20 -2.58 5.98
CA THR A 27 -0.25 -1.12 6.01
C THR A 27 -1.65 -0.61 5.69
N GLY A 28 -2.32 -1.10 4.64
CA GLY A 28 -3.68 -0.69 4.29
C GLY A 28 -4.69 -1.01 5.41
N GLN A 29 -4.59 -2.20 6.00
CA GLN A 29 -5.40 -2.56 7.17
C GLN A 29 -5.12 -1.64 8.37
N SER A 30 -3.86 -1.30 8.62
CA SER A 30 -3.48 -0.38 9.70
C SER A 30 -4.02 1.03 9.47
N TRP A 31 -4.05 1.51 8.23
CA TRP A 31 -4.67 2.78 7.87
C TRP A 31 -6.18 2.78 8.12
N THR A 32 -6.84 1.68 7.77
CA THR A 32 -8.28 1.49 8.02
C THR A 32 -8.57 1.52 9.52
N ALA A 33 -7.81 0.74 10.29
CA ALA A 33 -7.94 0.67 11.74
C ALA A 33 -7.65 2.01 12.43
N MET A 34 -6.64 2.76 11.96
CA MET A 34 -6.31 4.08 12.47
C MET A 34 -7.41 5.11 12.19
N HIS A 35 -8.01 5.08 11.00
CA HIS A 35 -9.09 6.00 10.67
C HIS A 35 -10.37 5.69 11.45
N GLU A 36 -10.69 4.41 11.68
CA GLU A 36 -11.89 4.01 12.42
C GLU A 36 -11.74 4.15 13.95
N ASN A 37 -10.59 3.72 14.49
CA ASN A 37 -10.42 3.53 15.94
C ASN A 37 -9.40 4.48 16.58
N GLY A 38 -8.64 5.24 15.77
CA GLY A 38 -7.63 6.16 16.27
C GLY A 38 -6.40 5.49 16.86
N VAL A 39 -5.81 6.15 17.86
CA VAL A 39 -4.57 5.70 18.53
C VAL A 39 -4.70 5.78 20.05
N GLU A 40 -4.04 4.86 20.75
CA GLU A 40 -3.93 4.84 22.21
C GLU A 40 -2.46 4.67 22.59
N GLY A 41 -1.89 5.63 23.32
CA GLY A 41 -0.46 5.62 23.67
C GLY A 41 0.48 5.55 22.46
N GLY A 42 0.08 6.14 21.32
CA GLY A 42 0.80 6.07 20.04
C GLY A 42 0.57 4.78 19.25
N LYS A 43 -0.06 3.75 19.81
CA LYS A 43 -0.41 2.51 19.10
C LYS A 43 -1.72 2.66 18.33
N ILE A 44 -1.76 2.19 17.08
CA ILE A 44 -2.99 2.13 16.29
C ILE A 44 -3.90 1.04 16.85
N VAL A 45 -5.10 1.44 17.26
CA VAL A 45 -6.09 0.53 17.83
C VAL A 45 -6.69 -0.35 16.72
N GLY A 46 -6.64 -1.67 16.90
CA GLY A 46 -7.19 -2.63 15.92
C GLY A 46 -6.30 -2.96 14.71
N SER A 47 -5.07 -2.44 14.67
CA SER A 47 -4.10 -2.84 13.64
C SER A 47 -3.56 -4.25 13.91
N LYS A 48 -3.43 -5.05 12.83
CA LYS A 48 -2.79 -6.37 12.80
C LYS A 48 -1.34 -6.31 12.28
N GLY A 49 -0.84 -5.12 11.98
CA GLY A 49 0.54 -4.92 11.53
C GLY A 49 1.54 -5.26 12.63
N ALA A 50 2.75 -5.64 12.24
CA ALA A 50 3.79 -6.07 13.18
C ALA A 50 4.18 -4.98 14.22
N ILE A 51 4.31 -3.71 13.79
CA ILE A 51 4.72 -2.58 14.63
C ILE A 51 3.85 -1.35 14.29
N PRO A 52 2.61 -1.26 14.81
CA PRO A 52 1.67 -0.22 14.40
C PRO A 52 1.69 0.97 15.39
N PHE A 53 2.84 1.65 15.50
CA PHE A 53 3.03 2.81 16.38
C PHE A 53 3.31 4.10 15.61
N LEU A 54 2.83 5.22 16.14
CA LEU A 54 3.01 6.57 15.64
C LEU A 54 3.65 7.44 16.74
N GLU A 55 4.98 7.54 16.71
CA GLU A 55 5.74 8.29 17.74
C GLU A 55 5.66 9.80 17.53
N ASN A 56 5.65 10.24 16.26
CA ASN A 56 5.69 11.65 15.89
C ASN A 56 4.30 12.30 15.74
N LEU A 57 3.22 11.57 16.03
CA LEU A 57 1.84 12.07 15.87
C LEU A 57 1.05 11.88 17.17
N THR A 58 0.44 12.97 17.63
CA THR A 58 -0.45 12.96 18.79
C THR A 58 -1.85 12.49 18.40
N ALA A 59 -2.66 12.12 19.40
CA ALA A 59 -4.07 11.76 19.19
C ALA A 59 -4.88 12.90 18.55
N GLU A 60 -4.51 14.17 18.79
CA GLU A 60 -5.14 15.33 18.15
C GLU A 60 -4.87 15.37 16.64
N HIS A 61 -3.65 15.05 16.20
CA HIS A 61 -3.33 14.96 14.78
C HIS A 61 -4.14 13.85 14.09
N ILE A 62 -4.31 12.71 14.76
CA ILE A 62 -5.12 11.60 14.25
C ILE A 62 -6.59 11.97 14.19
N LYS A 63 -7.12 12.63 15.23
CA LYS A 63 -8.50 13.11 15.22
C LYS A 63 -8.75 14.12 14.10
N ARG A 64 -7.83 15.07 13.89
CA ARG A 64 -7.88 15.98 12.75
C ARG A 64 -7.91 15.22 11.42
N PHE A 65 -7.07 14.19 11.28
CA PHE A 65 -7.08 13.36 10.08
C PHE A 65 -8.42 12.65 9.88
N GLN A 66 -8.97 12.03 10.92
CA GLN A 66 -10.26 11.33 10.88
C GLN A 66 -11.41 12.24 10.45
N GLU A 67 -11.45 13.47 10.95
CA GLU A 67 -12.49 14.46 10.61
C GLU A 67 -12.28 15.08 9.22
N GLN A 68 -11.02 15.25 8.79
CA GLN A 68 -10.69 15.93 7.54
C GLN A 68 -10.97 15.05 6.31
N VAL A 69 -10.58 13.78 6.35
CA VAL A 69 -10.62 12.90 5.18
C VAL A 69 -11.61 11.76 5.32
N GLU A 70 -12.23 11.41 4.20
CA GLU A 70 -12.86 10.11 4.02
C GLU A 70 -11.82 9.11 3.49
N LEU A 71 -11.68 7.98 4.19
CA LEU A 71 -10.81 6.89 3.78
C LEU A 71 -11.57 5.92 2.87
N VAL A 72 -11.11 5.77 1.63
CA VAL A 72 -11.73 4.90 0.62
C VAL A 72 -10.80 3.72 0.38
N ASN A 73 -11.30 2.51 0.59
CA ASN A 73 -10.51 1.29 0.47
C ASN A 73 -10.78 0.60 -0.88
N LEU A 74 -9.74 0.53 -1.71
CA LEU A 74 -9.66 -0.18 -2.99
C LEU A 74 -8.42 -1.09 -3.01
N MET A 75 -8.02 -1.60 -1.84
CA MET A 75 -6.86 -2.49 -1.68
C MET A 75 -7.00 -3.76 -2.53
N GLU A 76 -5.86 -4.38 -2.82
CA GLU A 76 -5.73 -5.52 -3.75
C GLU A 76 -6.09 -5.20 -5.20
N THR A 77 -6.18 -3.91 -5.55
CA THR A 77 -6.38 -3.45 -6.93
C THR A 77 -5.20 -2.62 -7.40
N GLU A 78 -4.58 -3.03 -8.51
CA GLU A 78 -3.56 -2.26 -9.25
C GLU A 78 -4.05 -1.85 -10.65
N ASP A 79 -5.31 -2.11 -10.95
CA ASP A 79 -5.91 -1.70 -12.21
C ASP A 79 -6.07 -0.19 -12.27
N LEU A 80 -5.28 0.45 -13.14
CA LEU A 80 -5.32 1.89 -13.36
C LEU A 80 -6.70 2.38 -13.81
N GLY A 81 -7.48 1.54 -14.52
CA GLY A 81 -8.83 1.88 -14.93
C GLY A 81 -9.76 2.08 -13.74
N GLN A 82 -9.80 1.11 -12.84
CA GLN A 82 -10.58 1.18 -11.59
C GLN A 82 -10.11 2.31 -10.66
N ILE A 83 -8.80 2.47 -10.50
CA ILE A 83 -8.24 3.54 -9.66
C ILE A 83 -8.62 4.92 -10.23
N SER A 84 -8.46 5.13 -11.53
CA SER A 84 -8.79 6.41 -12.18
C SER A 84 -10.29 6.70 -12.12
N ALA A 85 -11.13 5.69 -12.33
CA ALA A 85 -12.59 5.83 -12.21
C ALA A 85 -12.99 6.24 -10.78
N LYS A 86 -12.38 5.62 -9.77
CA LYS A 86 -12.65 5.97 -8.37
C LYS A 86 -12.16 7.38 -8.03
N ILE A 87 -11.00 7.81 -8.54
CA ILE A 87 -10.51 9.19 -8.37
C ILE A 87 -11.49 10.19 -8.99
N ALA A 88 -12.00 9.92 -10.20
CA ALA A 88 -12.96 10.80 -10.87
C ALA A 88 -14.28 10.93 -10.09
N GLU A 89 -14.78 9.81 -9.56
CA GLU A 89 -15.96 9.78 -8.68
C GLU A 89 -15.76 10.63 -7.41
N LEU A 90 -14.61 10.49 -6.74
CA LEU A 90 -14.31 11.25 -5.52
C LEU A 90 -14.11 12.74 -5.81
N THR A 91 -13.49 13.08 -6.94
CA THR A 91 -13.33 14.48 -7.37
C THR A 91 -14.68 15.14 -7.67
N ALA A 92 -15.63 14.39 -8.24
CA ALA A 92 -16.98 14.90 -8.48
C ALA A 92 -17.79 15.12 -7.19
N ARG A 93 -17.41 14.47 -6.08
CA ARG A 93 -18.03 14.60 -4.75
C ARG A 93 -17.23 15.53 -3.83
N ASP A 94 -16.42 16.43 -4.39
CA ASP A 94 -15.60 17.35 -3.60
C ASP A 94 -16.46 18.23 -2.66
N PRO A 95 -16.35 18.07 -1.32
CA PRO A 95 -17.08 18.90 -0.36
C PRO A 95 -16.41 20.26 -0.13
N GLY A 96 -15.31 20.56 -0.82
CA GLY A 96 -14.49 21.76 -0.62
C GLY A 96 -13.49 21.60 0.52
N ALA A 97 -12.73 22.66 0.81
CA ALA A 97 -11.72 22.65 1.86
C ALA A 97 -12.31 22.36 3.25
N PHE A 98 -11.56 21.65 4.08
CA PHE A 98 -11.93 21.46 5.47
C PHE A 98 -11.89 22.78 6.22
N GLY A 99 -12.92 23.05 7.04
CA GLY A 99 -13.17 24.34 7.66
C GLY A 99 -12.25 24.73 8.84
N ALA A 100 -11.02 24.22 8.87
CA ALA A 100 -10.06 24.55 9.91
C ALA A 100 -8.63 24.60 9.37
N ASP A 101 -7.81 25.40 10.04
CA ASP A 101 -6.48 25.78 9.55
C ASP A 101 -5.54 24.57 9.37
N PRO A 102 -4.55 24.68 8.46
CA PRO A 102 -3.49 23.69 8.29
C PRO A 102 -2.73 23.41 9.59
N ILE A 103 -2.46 22.13 9.87
CA ILE A 103 -1.56 21.73 10.96
C ILE A 103 -0.24 21.26 10.35
N VAL A 104 0.86 21.93 10.72
CA VAL A 104 2.22 21.53 10.29
C VAL A 104 2.88 20.76 11.43
N VAL A 105 3.17 19.48 11.19
CA VAL A 105 3.89 18.63 12.14
C VAL A 105 5.34 18.53 11.70
N GLN A 106 6.27 18.92 12.57
CA GLN A 106 7.68 18.64 12.37
C GLN A 106 7.91 17.17 12.69
N ILE A 107 8.29 16.41 11.67
CA ILE A 107 8.75 15.03 11.85
C ILE A 107 10.28 15.14 11.89
N SER A 108 10.90 14.87 13.03
CA SER A 108 12.35 14.70 13.07
C SER A 108 12.69 13.46 12.25
N ASP A 109 13.53 13.64 11.23
CA ASP A 109 14.19 12.54 10.53
C ASP A 109 15.36 12.05 11.38
N ASP A 110 15.12 11.74 12.65
CA ASP A 110 16.06 10.84 13.32
C ASP A 110 16.06 9.56 12.49
N GLU A 111 17.24 9.12 12.08
CA GLU A 111 17.49 7.89 11.33
C GLU A 111 17.15 6.63 12.17
N GLY A 112 16.06 6.66 12.94
CA GLY A 112 15.45 5.53 13.62
C GLY A 112 14.65 4.69 12.64
N GLY A 113 15.33 4.10 11.67
CA GLY A 113 14.77 3.07 10.82
C GLY A 113 14.43 1.84 11.64
N SER A 114 13.22 1.77 12.18
CA SER A 114 12.53 0.57 12.66
C SER A 114 13.38 -0.35 13.57
N GLU A 115 13.33 -0.11 14.86
CA GLU A 115 13.66 -1.03 15.97
C GLU A 115 13.49 -0.08 17.18
N GLU A 116 12.37 -0.03 17.88
CA GLU A 116 11.93 -1.02 18.85
C GLU A 116 10.46 -0.72 19.24
N ALA A 117 9.60 -1.73 19.19
CA ALA A 117 8.38 -1.72 20.00
C ALA A 117 8.35 -3.02 20.79
N VAL A 118 9.21 -3.09 21.81
CA VAL A 118 8.99 -4.00 22.94
C VAL A 118 8.93 -3.11 24.16
N ALA A 119 7.70 -2.84 24.60
CA ALA A 119 7.46 -2.28 25.93
C ALA A 119 7.91 -3.32 26.97
N GLY A 120 9.14 -3.13 27.46
CA GLY A 120 9.78 -3.91 28.52
C GLY A 120 11.25 -3.54 28.53
N GLU A 121 11.70 -2.91 29.61
CA GLU A 121 13.08 -2.48 29.93
C GLU A 121 14.13 -2.81 28.84
N GLU A 122 14.52 -1.79 28.08
CA GLU A 122 15.60 -1.85 27.08
C GLU A 122 16.92 -2.23 27.75
N GLU A 123 17.26 -3.53 27.72
CA GLU A 123 18.66 -3.92 27.79
C GLU A 123 19.33 -3.54 26.47
N PRO A 124 20.48 -2.83 26.48
CA PRO A 124 21.14 -2.42 25.26
C PRO A 124 21.45 -3.63 24.39
N LEU A 125 20.93 -3.62 23.16
CA LEU A 125 21.21 -4.64 22.13
C LEU A 125 22.72 -4.83 22.01
N THR A 126 23.18 -6.01 22.42
CA THR A 126 24.58 -6.39 22.24
C THR A 126 24.89 -6.45 20.74
N GLY A 127 26.14 -6.16 20.34
CA GLY A 127 26.52 -6.13 18.92
C GLY A 127 26.21 -7.43 18.15
N GLU A 128 26.09 -8.56 18.86
CA GLU A 128 25.69 -9.84 18.30
C GLU A 128 24.18 -9.90 17.95
N MET A 129 23.32 -9.31 18.78
CA MET A 129 21.87 -9.24 18.51
C MET A 129 21.56 -8.32 17.33
N ALA A 130 22.27 -7.19 17.21
CA ALA A 130 22.16 -6.29 16.06
C ALA A 130 22.58 -6.97 14.74
N LEU A 131 23.59 -7.85 14.79
CA LEU A 131 23.98 -8.64 13.63
C LEU A 131 22.89 -9.64 13.24
N ILE A 132 22.26 -10.29 14.21
CA ILE A 132 21.16 -11.24 13.97
C ILE A 132 19.94 -10.52 13.37
N THR A 133 19.53 -9.36 13.91
CA THR A 133 18.39 -8.59 13.37
C THR A 133 18.66 -8.12 11.94
N SER A 134 19.88 -7.67 11.63
CA SER A 134 20.27 -7.29 10.27
C SER A 134 20.14 -8.44 9.26
N ARG A 135 20.50 -9.67 9.67
CA ARG A 135 20.37 -10.87 8.85
C ARG A 135 18.91 -11.26 8.65
N ILE A 136 18.09 -11.17 9.69
CA ILE A 136 16.64 -11.43 9.60
C ILE A 136 15.99 -10.43 8.63
N LYS A 137 16.34 -9.15 8.71
CA LYS A 137 15.84 -8.09 7.83
C LYS A 137 16.23 -8.33 6.37
N ALA A 138 17.47 -8.78 6.12
CA ALA A 138 17.94 -9.17 4.79
C ALA A 138 17.14 -10.36 4.22
N ILE A 139 16.85 -11.37 5.05
CA ILE A 139 16.02 -12.51 4.66
C ILE A 139 14.61 -12.04 4.30
N GLN A 140 14.01 -11.16 5.11
CA GLN A 140 12.67 -10.64 4.86
C GLN A 140 12.60 -9.86 3.54
N MET A 141 13.62 -9.04 3.23
CA MET A 141 13.72 -8.36 1.94
C MET A 141 13.82 -9.35 0.77
N MET A 142 14.62 -10.42 0.88
CA MET A 142 14.73 -11.45 -0.17
C MET A 142 13.40 -12.18 -0.40
N VAL A 143 12.65 -12.52 0.67
CA VAL A 143 11.34 -13.16 0.54
C VAL A 143 10.34 -12.25 -0.19
N THR A 144 10.36 -10.95 0.12
CA THR A 144 9.51 -9.97 -0.57
C THR A 144 9.92 -9.83 -2.05
N ASP A 145 11.20 -9.80 -2.37
CA ASP A 145 11.69 -9.76 -3.76
C ASP A 145 11.25 -11.00 -4.55
N ILE A 146 11.36 -12.20 -3.97
CA ILE A 146 10.85 -13.43 -4.58
C ILE A 146 9.34 -13.32 -4.85
N GLY A 147 8.58 -12.75 -3.92
CA GLY A 147 7.16 -12.44 -4.11
C GLY A 147 6.90 -11.54 -5.32
N TYR A 148 7.64 -10.45 -5.43
CA TYR A 148 7.56 -9.54 -6.58
C TYR A 148 7.93 -10.22 -7.90
N ARG A 149 9.01 -11.02 -7.92
CA ARG A 149 9.42 -11.75 -9.13
C ARG A 149 8.41 -12.80 -9.54
N ASN A 150 7.83 -13.52 -8.58
CA ASN A 150 6.80 -14.51 -8.86
C ASN A 150 5.52 -13.88 -9.40
N ARG A 151 5.14 -12.71 -8.89
CA ARG A 151 4.02 -11.91 -9.40
C ARG A 151 4.28 -11.38 -10.81
N PHE A 152 5.46 -10.82 -11.04
CA PHE A 152 5.84 -10.35 -12.38
C PHE A 152 5.84 -11.51 -13.37
N ALA A 153 6.36 -12.66 -12.96
CA ALA A 153 6.31 -13.88 -13.73
C ALA A 153 4.85 -14.28 -14.03
N SER A 154 3.95 -14.36 -13.04
CA SER A 154 2.56 -14.76 -13.29
C SER A 154 1.82 -13.82 -14.23
N GLY A 155 2.02 -12.50 -14.11
CA GLY A 155 1.44 -11.51 -15.02
C GLY A 155 1.99 -11.63 -16.46
N VAL A 156 3.30 -11.82 -16.61
CA VAL A 156 3.94 -12.00 -17.93
C VAL A 156 3.60 -13.34 -18.56
N TYR A 157 3.56 -14.42 -17.78
CA TYR A 157 3.19 -15.76 -18.27
C TYR A 157 1.72 -15.81 -18.69
N GLY A 158 0.80 -15.20 -17.95
CA GLY A 158 -0.62 -15.10 -18.34
C GLY A 158 -0.78 -14.41 -19.69
N GLY A 159 -0.27 -13.18 -19.84
CA GLY A 159 -0.43 -12.42 -21.08
C GLY A 159 0.32 -12.99 -22.29
N LYS A 160 1.54 -13.53 -22.10
CA LYS A 160 2.31 -14.08 -23.22
C LYS A 160 1.77 -15.43 -23.70
N ILE A 161 1.36 -16.31 -22.79
CA ILE A 161 0.85 -17.63 -23.17
C ILE A 161 -0.50 -17.49 -23.88
N GLU A 162 -1.40 -16.64 -23.37
CA GLU A 162 -2.68 -16.36 -24.05
C GLU A 162 -2.47 -15.75 -25.44
N GLY A 163 -1.57 -14.77 -25.57
CA GLY A 163 -1.27 -14.14 -26.86
C GLY A 163 -0.69 -15.13 -27.88
N VAL A 164 0.23 -16.01 -27.47
CA VAL A 164 0.80 -17.05 -28.35
C VAL A 164 -0.28 -18.06 -28.76
N MET A 165 -1.15 -18.47 -27.84
CA MET A 165 -2.24 -19.41 -28.12
C MET A 165 -3.26 -18.83 -29.12
N ILE A 166 -3.70 -17.58 -28.92
CA ILE A 166 -4.60 -16.89 -29.85
C ILE A 166 -3.94 -16.75 -31.22
N GLY A 167 -2.68 -16.33 -31.26
CA GLY A 167 -1.92 -16.19 -32.51
C GLY A 167 -1.80 -17.49 -33.28
N LEU A 168 -1.56 -18.61 -32.59
CA LEU A 168 -1.45 -19.93 -33.21
C LEU A 168 -2.80 -20.40 -33.78
N ILE A 169 -3.90 -20.19 -33.04
CA ILE A 169 -5.25 -20.53 -33.51
C ILE A 169 -5.63 -19.73 -34.76
N ILE A 170 -5.41 -18.40 -34.75
CA ILE A 170 -5.70 -17.54 -35.91
C ILE A 170 -4.86 -17.96 -37.12
N SER A 171 -3.58 -18.24 -36.90
CA SER A 171 -2.67 -18.71 -37.96
C SER A 171 -3.18 -20.00 -38.62
N LEU A 172 -3.61 -20.99 -37.84
CA LEU A 172 -4.16 -22.24 -38.36
C LEU A 172 -5.48 -22.03 -39.13
N ILE A 173 -6.35 -21.12 -38.68
CA ILE A 173 -7.60 -20.79 -39.37
C ILE A 173 -7.30 -20.16 -40.74
N VAL A 174 -6.41 -19.16 -40.78
CA VAL A 174 -6.01 -18.48 -42.02
C VAL A 174 -5.34 -19.47 -42.99
N PHE A 175 -4.45 -20.31 -42.49
CA PHE A 175 -3.79 -21.34 -43.29
C PHE A 175 -4.79 -22.35 -43.86
N GLY A 176 -5.74 -22.82 -43.04
CA GLY A 176 -6.80 -23.72 -43.49
C GLY A 176 -7.70 -23.10 -44.57
N ALA A 177 -8.05 -21.82 -44.45
CA ALA A 177 -8.81 -21.09 -45.46
C ALA A 177 -8.03 -20.95 -46.78
N LEU A 178 -6.73 -20.62 -46.70
CA LEU A 178 -5.85 -20.47 -47.87
C LEU A 178 -5.68 -21.78 -48.65
N VAL A 179 -5.47 -22.89 -47.94
CA VAL A 179 -5.36 -24.22 -48.55
C VAL A 179 -6.71 -24.67 -49.11
N GLY A 180 -7.81 -24.43 -48.40
CA GLY A 180 -9.16 -24.78 -48.86
C GLY A 180 -9.57 -24.05 -50.15
N ILE A 181 -9.11 -22.81 -50.33
CA ILE A 181 -9.34 -22.01 -51.56
C ILE A 181 -8.55 -22.54 -52.76
N GLN A 182 -7.43 -23.24 -52.57
CA GLN A 182 -6.65 -23.83 -53.67
C GLN A 182 -7.15 -25.21 -54.13
N VAL A 183 -8.06 -25.84 -53.39
CA VAL A 183 -8.56 -27.21 -53.63
C VAL A 183 -9.95 -27.22 -54.30
N ILE A 184 -10.54 -26.04 -54.57
CA ILE A 184 -11.78 -25.83 -55.33
C ILE A 184 -11.45 -25.14 -56.65
#